data_AF-A0A7X5QES0-F1
#
_entry.id   AF-A0A7X5QES0-F1
#
_cell.length_a   1.000
_cell.length_b   1.000
_cell.length_c   1.000
_cell.angle_alpha   90.00
_cell.angle_beta   90.00
_cell.angle_gamma   90.00
#
_symmetry.space_group_name_H-M   'P 1'
#
loop_
_entity.id
_entity.type
_entity.pdbx_description
1 polymer ?
#
loop_
_entity_poly.entity_id
_entity_poly.type
_entity_poly.pdbx_seq_one_letter_code
_entity_poly.pdbx_strand_id
1 'polypeptide(L)'
;MMTDKEISTVDSLKASFKSGVRLMPEAFSHLIDEAYKAYEIIDGAQGDGPTAGLKRDGKGKLALNTHHSGGLNPEQGALALSLKPEGGLSFDGGGYLKLDADRQVQFTDFFSLSRRERMEITQLLGLKRTMITRIVSPFPKEDERFGISVSLSAAGDCLAVGMNNQVCVYTRRKSGEWNISKPIVFEAYEDEYHKSSWDVSLDAAGDTLALGNTLPYPTYNQGRVCVYTRTKGVWDTKHPVVFPIGSEYFGASVSLSAAGDCLVGGAKHYTAFRIFMRRNGIWDTKNPVQIPLPPNFYEFGWVAHLSAAGNCLATHDFDPKSTIYVYTRINGVWDGENPIKFSHPEGESSGFSRVFSLNAEGDRLVVGTEFYKSTDGEVYLYTRTNGIWDKENPIKFSAPASSVYFGSSLELNDAGDRLAVGAASRVYLYTCLNDKWNMEAPMEILNPSGNSDNLNGFGGPVGLNKAGTSLAVGATLESVDSQSKAGAVYVFENVKITS
;
A
#
# COMPACT_ATOMS: atom_id res chain seq x y z
N MET A 1 30.66 23.40 4.53
CA MET A 1 31.13 22.00 4.42
C MET A 1 31.15 21.46 5.84
N MET A 2 30.18 20.61 6.19
CA MET A 2 30.06 20.07 7.55
C MET A 2 31.23 19.15 7.86
N THR A 3 31.69 19.19 9.10
CA THR A 3 32.74 18.28 9.57
C THR A 3 32.16 16.89 9.86
N ASP A 4 32.97 15.83 9.75
CA ASP A 4 32.53 14.44 9.97
C ASP A 4 31.87 14.20 11.34
N LYS A 5 32.17 15.06 12.31
CA LYS A 5 31.57 15.05 13.65
C LYS A 5 30.16 15.64 13.68
N GLU A 6 29.82 16.58 12.81
CA GLU A 6 28.47 17.16 12.69
C GLU A 6 27.51 16.22 11.97
N ILE A 7 28.00 15.49 10.94
CA ILE A 7 27.22 14.49 10.20
C ILE A 7 26.84 13.31 11.12
N SER A 8 27.80 12.81 11.91
CA SER A 8 27.57 11.77 12.93
C SER A 8 26.51 12.15 13.97
N THR A 9 26.33 13.43 14.24
CA THR A 9 25.40 13.92 15.28
C THR A 9 23.98 14.07 14.74
N VAL A 10 23.84 14.55 13.49
CA VAL A 10 22.55 14.64 12.78
C VAL A 10 21.97 13.24 12.49
N ASP A 11 22.82 12.28 12.13
CA ASP A 11 22.40 10.92 11.87
C ASP A 11 22.02 10.17 13.17
N SER A 12 22.72 10.45 14.28
CA SER A 12 22.33 9.96 15.61
C SER A 12 21.01 10.55 16.09
N LEU A 13 20.76 11.84 15.84
CA LEU A 13 19.48 12.51 16.14
C LEU A 13 18.33 11.91 15.33
N LYS A 14 18.52 11.72 14.02
CA LYS A 14 17.53 11.06 13.15
C LYS A 14 17.24 9.61 13.58
N ALA A 15 18.27 8.87 14.00
CA ALA A 15 18.12 7.50 14.49
C ALA A 15 17.39 7.43 15.85
N SER A 16 17.64 8.37 16.76
CA SER A 16 16.92 8.46 18.04
C SER A 16 15.46 8.88 17.89
N PHE A 17 15.15 9.80 16.96
CA PHE A 17 13.76 10.16 16.63
C PHE A 17 13.00 9.00 15.96
N LYS A 18 13.66 8.18 15.15
CA LYS A 18 13.06 7.00 14.50
C LYS A 18 12.86 5.80 15.43
N SER A 19 13.65 5.67 16.51
CA SER A 19 13.64 4.50 17.41
C SER A 19 12.81 4.66 18.68
N GLY A 20 12.25 5.85 18.95
CA GLY A 20 11.48 6.11 20.17
C GLY A 20 12.32 6.16 21.46
N VAL A 21 13.65 6.18 21.34
CA VAL A 21 14.58 6.28 22.48
C VAL A 21 14.61 7.72 23.00
N ARG A 22 14.60 7.87 24.33
CA ARG A 22 14.62 9.16 25.03
C ARG A 22 15.93 9.92 24.72
N LEU A 23 15.81 11.10 24.09
CA LEU A 23 16.94 11.98 23.79
C LEU A 23 17.41 12.75 25.04
N MET A 24 18.74 12.91 25.17
CA MET A 24 19.34 13.74 26.21
C MET A 24 19.22 15.24 25.85
N PRO A 25 19.12 16.15 26.83
CA PRO A 25 18.89 17.59 26.60
C PRO A 25 19.84 18.27 25.61
N GLU A 26 21.08 17.77 25.52
CA GLU A 26 22.15 18.29 24.66
C GLU A 26 21.91 18.03 23.17
N ALA A 27 20.97 17.15 22.80
CA ALA A 27 20.64 16.86 21.40
C ALA A 27 19.68 17.91 20.79
N PHE A 28 18.92 18.63 21.63
CA PHE A 28 17.99 19.67 21.18
C PHE A 28 18.69 20.96 20.74
N SER A 29 19.89 21.26 21.28
CA SER A 29 20.67 22.43 20.88
C SER A 29 21.16 22.36 19.43
N HIS A 30 21.48 21.15 18.94
CA HIS A 30 21.94 20.93 17.56
C HIS A 30 20.82 21.15 16.52
N LEU A 31 19.58 20.82 16.86
CA LEU A 31 18.40 21.06 16.01
C LEU A 31 18.13 22.57 15.85
N ILE A 32 18.37 23.32 16.94
CA ILE A 32 18.24 24.78 16.97
C ILE A 32 19.35 25.45 16.14
N ASP A 33 20.58 24.93 16.19
CA ASP A 33 21.71 25.43 15.40
C ASP A 33 21.53 25.21 13.88
N GLU A 34 20.96 24.08 13.46
CA GLU A 34 20.67 23.80 12.04
C GLU A 34 19.51 24.66 11.50
N ALA A 35 18.47 24.90 12.31
CA ALA A 35 17.41 25.83 11.98
C ALA A 35 17.93 27.28 11.82
N TYR A 36 18.98 27.63 12.57
CA TYR A 36 19.66 28.93 12.47
C TYR A 36 20.49 29.07 11.17
N LYS A 37 21.20 28.02 10.76
CA LYS A 37 22.00 28.00 9.51
C LYS A 37 21.13 28.14 8.25
N ALA A 38 19.92 27.59 8.26
CA ALA A 38 18.97 27.73 7.15
C ALA A 38 18.47 29.18 6.98
N TYR A 39 18.53 30.00 8.03
CA TYR A 39 18.07 31.38 8.04
C TYR A 39 19.14 32.40 7.60
N GLU A 40 20.44 32.15 7.85
CA GLU A 40 21.54 33.04 7.40
C GLU A 40 21.65 33.18 5.86
N ILE A 41 21.00 32.29 5.11
CA ILE A 41 21.00 32.32 3.64
C ILE A 41 19.93 33.28 3.08
N ILE A 42 18.93 33.67 3.89
CA ILE A 42 17.77 34.45 3.46
C ILE A 42 17.79 35.81 4.18
N ASP A 43 18.48 36.74 3.53
CA ASP A 43 18.41 38.19 3.71
C ASP A 43 19.16 38.83 4.89
N GLY A 44 19.92 39.88 4.54
CA GLY A 44 20.69 40.70 5.45
C GLY A 44 20.31 42.17 5.29
N ALA A 45 19.63 42.74 6.28
CA ALA A 45 19.67 44.16 6.62
C ALA A 45 18.95 44.43 7.95
N GLN A 46 19.47 45.39 8.70
CA GLN A 46 19.21 45.67 10.11
C GLN A 46 17.85 46.32 10.41
N GLY A 47 17.30 45.95 11.58
CA GLY A 47 16.29 46.73 12.30
C GLY A 47 15.10 45.87 12.71
N ASP A 48 15.17 45.28 13.90
CA ASP A 48 14.10 44.52 14.58
C ASP A 48 13.51 43.34 13.79
N GLY A 49 14.41 42.45 13.33
CA GLY A 49 14.06 41.17 12.73
C GLY A 49 13.80 40.03 13.74
N PRO A 50 13.28 38.87 13.27
CA PRO A 50 12.83 37.72 14.06
C PRO A 50 13.90 37.02 14.95
N THR A 51 15.10 37.58 15.04
CA THR A 51 16.22 37.10 15.87
C THR A 51 16.36 37.85 17.20
N ALA A 52 15.35 38.64 17.61
CA ALA A 52 15.34 39.38 18.88
C ALA A 52 15.32 38.44 20.11
N GLY A 53 16.45 37.79 20.40
CA GLY A 53 16.60 36.84 21.51
C GLY A 53 17.94 36.12 21.60
N LEU A 54 18.77 36.12 20.54
CA LEU A 54 20.06 35.41 20.53
C LEU A 54 21.21 36.30 20.02
N LYS A 55 22.34 36.32 20.72
CA LYS A 55 23.59 37.02 20.35
C LYS A 55 24.79 36.08 20.44
N ARG A 56 25.89 36.32 19.73
CA ARG A 56 27.16 35.59 19.98
C ARG A 56 27.92 36.22 21.16
N ASP A 57 28.51 35.40 22.01
CA ASP A 57 29.46 35.84 23.03
C ASP A 57 30.85 36.14 22.45
N GLY A 58 31.73 36.73 23.25
CA GLY A 58 33.09 37.09 22.84
C GLY A 58 34.01 35.90 22.50
N LYS A 59 33.50 34.66 22.55
CA LYS A 59 34.18 33.42 22.17
C LYS A 59 33.50 32.71 21.00
N GLY A 60 32.50 33.35 20.39
CA GLY A 60 31.80 32.85 19.20
C GLY A 60 30.69 31.83 19.49
N LYS A 61 30.29 31.62 20.75
CA LYS A 61 29.15 30.77 21.12
C LYS A 61 27.85 31.57 21.18
N LEU A 62 26.72 30.94 20.86
CA LEU A 62 25.40 31.56 21.02
C LEU A 62 25.10 31.81 22.51
N ALA A 63 24.62 33.00 22.85
CA ALA A 63 24.26 33.47 24.18
C ALA A 63 22.92 34.22 24.13
N LEU A 64 22.11 34.05 25.17
CA LEU A 64 20.75 34.58 25.23
C LEU A 64 20.73 36.10 25.43
N ASN A 65 19.81 36.80 24.75
CA ASN A 65 19.46 38.19 25.06
C ASN A 65 18.19 38.20 25.91
N THR A 66 18.32 38.51 27.21
CA THR A 66 17.23 38.42 28.19
C THR A 66 16.26 39.60 28.17
N HIS A 67 16.40 40.55 27.23
CA HIS A 67 15.63 41.79 27.22
C HIS A 67 14.41 41.81 26.28
N HIS A 68 14.13 40.74 25.51
CA HIS A 68 12.99 40.69 24.59
C HIS A 68 12.19 39.38 24.68
N SER A 69 10.86 39.49 24.62
CA SER A 69 9.87 38.44 24.87
C SER A 69 8.94 38.26 23.66
N GLY A 70 9.28 37.38 22.70
CA GLY A 70 8.44 37.09 21.52
C GLY A 70 8.23 35.60 21.30
N GLY A 71 6.99 35.18 21.05
CA GLY A 71 6.55 33.81 20.70
C GLY A 71 5.75 33.77 19.39
N LEU A 72 5.18 32.61 19.04
CA LEU A 72 4.49 32.30 17.76
C LEU A 72 3.30 33.24 17.43
N ASN A 73 3.36 33.95 16.29
CA ASN A 73 2.27 34.79 15.76
C ASN A 73 1.56 34.12 14.56
N PRO A 74 0.25 33.81 14.65
CA PRO A 74 -0.49 33.11 13.60
C PRO A 74 -0.69 33.89 12.30
N GLU A 75 -0.56 35.23 12.30
CA GLU A 75 -0.71 36.03 11.07
C GLU A 75 0.57 36.14 10.24
N GLN A 76 1.73 35.81 10.83
CA GLN A 76 3.04 36.08 10.23
C GLN A 76 3.83 34.83 9.85
N GLY A 77 3.33 33.62 10.18
CA GLY A 77 3.97 32.36 9.78
C GLY A 77 5.39 32.16 10.32
N ALA A 78 5.80 32.91 11.33
CA ALA A 78 7.16 32.88 11.88
C ALA A 78 7.21 32.08 13.19
N LEU A 79 8.13 31.11 13.26
CA LEU A 79 8.43 30.28 14.43
C LEU A 79 9.62 30.90 15.19
N ALA A 80 9.42 31.29 16.45
CA ALA A 80 10.51 31.59 17.38
C ALA A 80 10.31 30.78 18.68
N LEU A 81 11.27 29.93 19.00
CA LEU A 81 11.31 29.12 20.23
C LEU A 81 12.16 29.85 21.28
N SER A 82 11.51 30.39 22.31
CA SER A 82 12.19 30.91 23.50
C SER A 82 12.15 29.86 24.61
N LEU A 83 13.31 29.32 24.97
CA LEU A 83 13.46 28.30 26.03
C LEU A 83 14.41 28.82 27.13
N LYS A 84 13.91 28.88 28.36
CA LYS A 84 14.71 28.63 29.57
C LYS A 84 14.46 27.18 30.01
N PRO A 85 15.35 26.58 30.82
CA PRO A 85 15.62 25.15 30.74
C PRO A 85 14.51 24.17 31.13
N GLU A 86 13.35 24.58 31.65
CA GLU A 86 12.31 23.64 32.10
C GLU A 86 10.90 24.26 31.87
N GLY A 87 9.99 23.63 31.09
CA GLY A 87 8.58 24.09 30.94
C GLY A 87 7.70 23.34 29.90
N GLY A 88 6.36 23.34 30.10
CA GLY A 88 5.18 22.69 29.43
C GLY A 88 4.51 23.51 28.29
N LEU A 89 3.50 23.07 27.50
CA LEU A 89 2.87 23.90 26.41
C LEU A 89 1.47 24.46 26.76
N SER A 90 1.19 25.76 26.50
CA SER A 90 -0.14 26.40 26.67
C SER A 90 -0.37 27.62 25.76
N PHE A 91 -1.61 27.99 25.42
CA PHE A 91 -1.92 29.22 24.65
C PHE A 91 -2.40 30.36 25.55
N ASP A 92 -2.02 31.61 25.26
CA ASP A 92 -2.53 32.79 25.98
C ASP A 92 -3.78 33.42 25.35
N GLY A 93 -4.37 34.39 26.06
CA GLY A 93 -5.59 35.10 25.64
C GLY A 93 -5.46 35.91 24.35
N GLY A 94 -4.27 36.00 23.74
CA GLY A 94 -4.00 36.60 22.44
C GLY A 94 -3.73 35.59 21.32
N GLY A 95 -3.81 34.28 21.60
CA GLY A 95 -3.60 33.21 20.61
C GLY A 95 -2.14 32.79 20.39
N TYR A 96 -1.22 33.21 21.27
CA TYR A 96 0.20 32.84 21.19
C TYR A 96 0.46 31.54 21.96
N LEU A 97 1.17 30.58 21.34
CA LEU A 97 1.65 29.37 22.02
C LEU A 97 2.82 29.73 22.93
N LYS A 98 2.61 29.60 24.24
CA LYS A 98 3.57 29.78 25.32
C LYS A 98 4.00 28.44 25.90
N LEU A 99 5.16 28.48 26.56
CA LEU A 99 5.64 27.40 27.39
C LEU A 99 5.26 27.71 28.85
N ASP A 100 4.45 26.88 29.53
CA ASP A 100 4.10 26.99 30.94
C ASP A 100 5.30 26.54 31.80
N ALA A 101 5.94 27.50 32.47
CA ALA A 101 7.26 27.36 33.08
C ALA A 101 7.30 26.41 34.30
N ASP A 102 6.15 26.03 34.87
CA ASP A 102 6.10 25.27 36.13
C ASP A 102 5.68 23.80 35.94
N ARG A 103 5.57 23.31 34.69
CA ARG A 103 5.14 21.93 34.38
C ARG A 103 6.10 21.24 33.40
N GLN A 104 6.32 19.93 33.58
CA GLN A 104 7.01 19.11 32.57
C GLN A 104 6.11 18.92 31.34
N VAL A 105 6.61 19.14 30.10
CA VAL A 105 5.91 18.68 28.88
C VAL A 105 5.91 17.16 28.89
N GLN A 106 4.77 16.57 29.21
CA GLN A 106 4.52 15.16 29.06
C GLN A 106 3.89 14.93 27.68
N PHE A 107 4.03 13.71 27.15
CA PHE A 107 3.38 13.30 25.90
C PHE A 107 1.87 13.63 25.90
N THR A 108 1.24 13.58 27.06
CA THR A 108 -0.17 13.95 27.32
C THR A 108 -0.49 15.41 27.05
N ASP A 109 0.48 16.34 27.13
CA ASP A 109 0.24 17.78 26.96
C ASP A 109 0.12 18.17 25.49
N PHE A 110 0.77 17.44 24.58
CA PHE A 110 0.49 17.56 23.15
C PHE A 110 -0.91 17.01 22.82
N PHE A 111 -1.35 15.95 23.51
CA PHE A 111 -2.68 15.38 23.31
C PHE A 111 -3.82 16.11 24.04
N SER A 112 -3.49 17.04 24.95
CA SER A 112 -4.46 17.93 25.59
C SER A 112 -4.80 19.16 24.73
N LEU A 113 -3.97 19.49 23.73
CA LEU A 113 -4.27 20.50 22.71
C LEU A 113 -5.51 20.11 21.90
N SER A 114 -6.25 21.11 21.43
CA SER A 114 -7.39 20.89 20.55
C SER A 114 -6.94 20.27 19.22
N ARG A 115 -7.86 19.57 18.55
CA ARG A 115 -7.60 18.97 17.23
C ARG A 115 -7.08 20.00 16.21
N ARG A 116 -7.57 21.24 16.29
CA ARG A 116 -7.21 22.33 15.38
C ARG A 116 -5.77 22.80 15.61
N GLU A 117 -5.38 23.05 16.85
CA GLU A 117 -4.01 23.49 17.20
C GLU A 117 -2.97 22.42 16.83
N ARG A 118 -3.28 21.14 17.06
CA ARG A 118 -2.43 20.04 16.59
C ARG A 118 -2.29 20.00 15.07
N MET A 119 -3.34 20.30 14.33
CA MET A 119 -3.32 20.34 12.85
C MET A 119 -2.50 21.51 12.32
N GLU A 120 -2.60 22.68 12.94
CA GLU A 120 -1.82 23.87 12.58
C GLU A 120 -0.32 23.65 12.81
N ILE A 121 0.07 23.04 13.94
CA ILE A 121 1.46 22.63 14.22
C ILE A 121 1.97 21.63 13.17
N THR A 122 1.15 20.64 12.81
CA THR A 122 1.51 19.60 11.81
C THR A 122 1.71 20.20 10.41
N GLN A 123 0.86 21.17 10.04
CA GLN A 123 0.91 21.85 8.75
C GLN A 123 2.10 22.80 8.63
N LEU A 124 2.43 23.54 9.69
CA LEU A 124 3.57 24.45 9.75
C LEU A 124 4.92 23.71 9.65
N LEU A 125 5.02 22.55 10.30
CA LEU A 125 6.24 21.73 10.31
C LEU A 125 6.45 20.91 9.02
N GLY A 126 5.55 21.02 8.05
CA GLY A 126 5.62 20.22 6.82
C GLY A 126 5.53 18.71 7.06
N LEU A 127 5.10 18.30 8.27
CA LEU A 127 4.88 16.92 8.65
C LEU A 127 3.62 16.44 7.93
N LYS A 128 3.74 16.08 6.65
CA LYS A 128 2.65 15.40 5.94
C LYS A 128 2.42 14.07 6.62
N ARG A 129 1.43 14.04 7.51
CA ARG A 129 0.94 12.82 8.16
C ARG A 129 0.68 11.78 7.07
N THR A 130 1.11 10.55 7.28
CA THR A 130 0.51 9.41 6.58
C THR A 130 -0.97 9.49 6.89
N MET A 131 -1.77 9.90 5.90
CA MET A 131 -3.22 10.00 6.06
C MET A 131 -3.72 8.57 6.02
N ILE A 132 -4.35 8.15 7.11
CA ILE A 132 -4.96 6.83 7.22
C ILE A 132 -6.46 7.04 7.14
N THR A 133 -7.08 6.50 6.09
CA THR A 133 -8.53 6.47 5.95
C THR A 133 -9.02 5.06 6.19
N ARG A 134 -9.89 4.87 7.19
CA ARG A 134 -10.59 3.61 7.41
C ARG A 134 -11.90 3.62 6.64
N ILE A 135 -12.11 2.63 5.79
CA ILE A 135 -13.28 2.44 4.94
C ILE A 135 -13.96 1.13 5.36
N VAL A 136 -15.29 1.15 5.50
CA VAL A 136 -16.11 -0.01 5.82
C VAL A 136 -17.31 -0.10 4.87
N SER A 137 -17.96 -1.25 4.85
CA SER A 137 -19.25 -1.42 4.18
C SER A 137 -20.28 -0.41 4.71
N PRO A 138 -21.14 0.20 3.87
CA PRO A 138 -22.20 1.11 4.33
C PRO A 138 -23.21 0.46 5.27
N PHE A 139 -23.39 -0.86 5.14
CA PHE A 139 -24.32 -1.66 5.93
C PHE A 139 -23.60 -2.93 6.38
N PRO A 140 -22.74 -2.85 7.41
CA PRO A 140 -21.95 -4.00 7.84
C PRO A 140 -22.83 -5.19 8.21
N LYS A 141 -22.50 -6.36 7.70
CA LYS A 141 -23.11 -7.66 8.05
C LYS A 141 -22.07 -8.62 8.64
N GLU A 142 -22.52 -9.54 9.47
CA GLU A 142 -21.67 -10.59 10.03
C GLU A 142 -21.03 -11.46 8.93
N ASP A 143 -19.70 -11.60 8.99
CA ASP A 143 -18.90 -12.41 8.07
C ASP A 143 -19.14 -12.03 6.58
N GLU A 144 -19.29 -10.73 6.31
CA GLU A 144 -19.27 -10.17 4.94
C GLU A 144 -17.83 -10.03 4.40
N ARG A 145 -16.82 -9.94 5.28
CA ARG A 145 -15.39 -9.89 4.94
C ARG A 145 -15.01 -8.77 3.97
N PHE A 146 -15.52 -7.57 4.22
CA PHE A 146 -15.16 -6.38 3.47
C PHE A 146 -13.63 -6.17 3.42
N GLY A 147 -13.10 -5.99 2.22
CA GLY A 147 -11.66 -5.87 1.99
C GLY A 147 -10.97 -7.17 1.63
N ILE A 148 -11.69 -8.22 1.21
CA ILE A 148 -11.11 -9.53 0.83
C ILE A 148 -10.34 -9.50 -0.50
N SER A 149 -10.63 -8.52 -1.35
CA SER A 149 -9.83 -8.15 -2.52
C SER A 149 -9.86 -6.63 -2.66
N VAL A 150 -8.74 -6.03 -3.04
CA VAL A 150 -8.60 -4.57 -3.17
C VAL A 150 -7.83 -4.25 -4.44
N SER A 151 -8.24 -3.19 -5.14
CA SER A 151 -7.51 -2.70 -6.31
C SER A 151 -7.56 -1.17 -6.36
N LEU A 152 -6.40 -0.56 -6.56
CA LEU A 152 -6.25 0.89 -6.73
C LEU A 152 -6.00 1.23 -8.19
N SER A 153 -6.63 2.30 -8.66
CA SER A 153 -6.22 3.00 -9.88
C SER A 153 -4.77 3.50 -9.80
N ALA A 154 -4.15 3.81 -10.95
CA ALA A 154 -2.76 4.28 -11.00
C ALA A 154 -2.55 5.58 -10.20
N ALA A 155 -3.53 6.50 -10.23
CA ALA A 155 -3.48 7.72 -9.45
C ALA A 155 -3.69 7.49 -7.95
N GLY A 156 -4.31 6.37 -7.56
CA GLY A 156 -4.67 6.08 -6.17
C GLY A 156 -5.88 6.88 -5.67
N ASP A 157 -6.77 7.30 -6.57
CA ASP A 157 -7.98 8.08 -6.27
C ASP A 157 -9.29 7.31 -6.51
N CYS A 158 -9.23 6.16 -7.18
CA CYS A 158 -10.29 5.17 -7.28
C CYS A 158 -9.83 3.86 -6.59
N LEU A 159 -10.69 3.30 -5.73
CA LEU A 159 -10.47 2.06 -4.99
C LEU A 159 -11.68 1.13 -5.20
N ALA A 160 -11.44 -0.07 -5.69
CA ALA A 160 -12.41 -1.16 -5.68
C ALA A 160 -12.15 -2.08 -4.49
N VAL A 161 -13.23 -2.49 -3.82
CA VAL A 161 -13.19 -3.36 -2.64
C VAL A 161 -14.16 -4.50 -2.79
N GLY A 162 -13.64 -5.72 -2.86
CA GLY A 162 -14.41 -6.95 -2.83
C GLY A 162 -14.86 -7.31 -1.41
N MET A 163 -16.02 -7.95 -1.33
CA MET A 163 -16.55 -8.61 -0.13
C MET A 163 -17.33 -9.86 -0.55
N ASN A 164 -17.90 -10.57 0.42
CA ASN A 164 -18.85 -11.64 0.11
C ASN A 164 -20.10 -11.02 -0.56
N ASN A 165 -20.49 -11.57 -1.71
CA ASN A 165 -21.70 -11.25 -2.48
C ASN A 165 -21.77 -9.86 -3.14
N GLN A 166 -20.93 -8.90 -2.75
CA GLN A 166 -20.95 -7.52 -3.27
C GLN A 166 -19.54 -6.97 -3.53
N VAL A 167 -19.49 -5.88 -4.30
CA VAL A 167 -18.29 -5.06 -4.49
C VAL A 167 -18.65 -3.59 -4.31
N CYS A 168 -17.79 -2.84 -3.65
CA CYS A 168 -17.91 -1.38 -3.51
C CYS A 168 -16.77 -0.66 -4.22
N VAL A 169 -17.09 0.40 -4.94
CA VAL A 169 -16.10 1.33 -5.50
C VAL A 169 -16.20 2.69 -4.80
N TYR A 170 -15.07 3.16 -4.32
CA TYR A 170 -14.89 4.44 -3.66
C TYR A 170 -14.05 5.34 -4.55
N THR A 171 -14.40 6.63 -4.58
CA THR A 171 -13.64 7.64 -5.33
C THR A 171 -13.27 8.78 -4.41
N ARG A 172 -12.08 9.34 -4.65
CA ARG A 172 -11.57 10.49 -3.93
C ARG A 172 -12.17 11.77 -4.48
N ARG A 173 -12.59 12.65 -3.59
CA ARG A 173 -13.08 13.98 -3.93
C ARG A 173 -11.89 14.86 -4.34
N LYS A 174 -12.17 15.93 -5.09
CA LYS A 174 -11.16 16.96 -5.41
C LYS A 174 -10.53 17.59 -4.16
N SER A 175 -11.23 17.58 -3.03
CA SER A 175 -10.73 18.04 -1.73
C SER A 175 -9.67 17.12 -1.11
N GLY A 176 -9.43 15.93 -1.69
CA GLY A 176 -8.48 14.95 -1.16
C GLY A 176 -9.08 13.95 -0.16
N GLU A 177 -10.38 13.98 0.11
CA GLU A 177 -11.03 13.02 1.00
C GLU A 177 -11.72 11.90 0.22
N TRP A 178 -11.72 10.67 0.76
CA TRP A 178 -12.49 9.56 0.21
C TRP A 178 -13.99 9.78 0.39
N ASN A 179 -14.78 9.55 -0.68
CA ASN A 179 -16.24 9.62 -0.59
C ASN A 179 -16.84 8.33 0.00
N ILE A 180 -16.66 8.13 1.31
CA ILE A 180 -17.05 6.89 2.00
C ILE A 180 -18.57 6.75 2.23
N SER A 181 -19.33 7.84 2.21
CA SER A 181 -20.76 7.81 2.56
C SER A 181 -21.69 7.34 1.44
N LYS A 182 -21.20 7.33 0.20
CA LYS A 182 -21.98 6.92 -0.99
C LYS A 182 -21.09 6.16 -1.97
N PRO A 183 -20.66 4.93 -1.63
CA PRO A 183 -19.97 4.10 -2.59
C PRO A 183 -20.89 3.70 -3.74
N ILE A 184 -20.29 3.33 -4.86
CA ILE A 184 -20.99 2.63 -5.93
C ILE A 184 -20.96 1.15 -5.59
N VAL A 185 -22.13 0.54 -5.47
CA VAL A 185 -22.28 -0.87 -5.10
C VAL A 185 -22.61 -1.68 -6.35
N PHE A 186 -21.91 -2.80 -6.52
CA PHE A 186 -22.16 -3.80 -7.55
C PHE A 186 -22.66 -5.05 -6.84
N GLU A 187 -23.92 -5.37 -7.07
CA GLU A 187 -24.59 -6.54 -6.49
C GLU A 187 -24.73 -7.60 -7.58
N ALA A 188 -24.41 -8.85 -7.26
CA ALA A 188 -24.34 -9.88 -8.28
C ALA A 188 -25.34 -11.03 -8.08
N TYR A 189 -25.85 -11.25 -6.87
CA TYR A 189 -26.79 -12.33 -6.56
C TYR A 189 -27.82 -11.91 -5.51
N GLU A 190 -29.08 -12.29 -5.75
CA GLU A 190 -30.18 -12.19 -4.78
C GLU A 190 -30.14 -13.33 -3.73
N ASP A 191 -29.33 -14.37 -3.96
CA ASP A 191 -29.27 -15.53 -3.08
C ASP A 191 -28.25 -15.34 -1.94
N GLU A 192 -28.75 -14.86 -0.79
CA GLU A 192 -27.95 -14.62 0.42
C GLU A 192 -27.35 -15.91 1.02
N TYR A 193 -27.78 -17.12 0.62
CA TYR A 193 -27.32 -18.38 1.20
C TYR A 193 -25.90 -18.78 0.78
N HIS A 194 -25.43 -18.29 -0.37
CA HIS A 194 -24.17 -18.73 -0.98
C HIS A 194 -23.11 -17.62 -0.94
N LYS A 195 -22.46 -17.45 0.23
CA LYS A 195 -21.36 -16.50 0.41
C LYS A 195 -20.19 -16.84 -0.52
N SER A 196 -20.00 -16.04 -1.56
CA SER A 196 -18.85 -16.14 -2.46
C SER A 196 -18.11 -14.81 -2.51
N SER A 197 -16.79 -14.89 -2.41
CA SER A 197 -15.94 -13.72 -2.38
C SER A 197 -15.71 -13.18 -3.80
N TRP A 198 -15.76 -11.87 -3.95
CA TRP A 198 -15.45 -11.20 -5.21
C TRP A 198 -13.98 -10.82 -5.28
N ASP A 199 -13.34 -11.21 -6.38
CA ASP A 199 -12.05 -10.68 -6.77
C ASP A 199 -12.22 -9.48 -7.71
N VAL A 200 -11.38 -8.45 -7.54
CA VAL A 200 -11.55 -7.16 -8.20
C VAL A 200 -10.25 -6.69 -8.85
N SER A 201 -10.37 -6.10 -10.03
CA SER A 201 -9.23 -5.47 -10.70
C SER A 201 -9.69 -4.21 -11.44
N LEU A 202 -9.05 -3.07 -11.16
CA LEU A 202 -9.25 -1.81 -11.87
C LEU A 202 -8.20 -1.62 -12.97
N ASP A 203 -8.58 -0.89 -14.02
CA ASP A 203 -7.61 -0.28 -14.93
C ASP A 203 -6.92 0.95 -14.31
N ALA A 204 -5.88 1.46 -14.98
CA ALA A 204 -5.09 2.57 -14.45
C ALA A 204 -5.90 3.86 -14.30
N ALA A 205 -6.89 4.08 -15.17
CA ALA A 205 -7.78 5.23 -15.11
C ALA A 205 -8.83 5.13 -13.99
N GLY A 206 -9.11 3.93 -13.49
CA GLY A 206 -10.21 3.68 -12.55
C GLY A 206 -11.60 3.77 -13.21
N ASP A 207 -11.66 3.55 -14.53
CA ASP A 207 -12.88 3.62 -15.35
C ASP A 207 -13.34 2.25 -15.87
N THR A 208 -12.49 1.22 -15.78
CA THR A 208 -12.86 -0.17 -16.09
C THR A 208 -12.64 -1.03 -14.85
N LEU A 209 -13.66 -1.81 -14.47
CA LEU A 209 -13.62 -2.71 -13.32
C LEU A 209 -13.94 -4.13 -13.78
N ALA A 210 -13.00 -5.05 -13.61
CA ALA A 210 -13.23 -6.47 -13.77
C ALA A 210 -13.58 -7.10 -12.42
N LEU A 211 -14.61 -7.93 -12.43
CA LEU A 211 -15.11 -8.66 -11.28
C LEU A 211 -15.08 -10.16 -11.58
N GLY A 212 -14.48 -10.93 -10.68
CA GLY A 212 -14.46 -12.40 -10.69
C GLY A 212 -15.15 -12.96 -9.46
N ASN A 213 -15.93 -14.03 -9.64
CA ASN A 213 -16.54 -14.75 -8.53
C ASN A 213 -16.72 -16.23 -8.85
N THR A 214 -16.42 -17.10 -7.89
CA THR A 214 -16.76 -18.53 -7.97
C THR A 214 -18.01 -18.81 -7.16
N LEU A 215 -19.10 -19.20 -7.80
CA LEU A 215 -20.28 -19.66 -7.07
C LEU A 215 -19.99 -20.98 -6.33
N PRO A 216 -20.43 -21.14 -5.08
CA PRO A 216 -20.23 -22.36 -4.33
C PRO A 216 -21.21 -23.45 -4.78
N TYR A 217 -20.74 -24.69 -4.67
CA TYR A 217 -21.51 -25.92 -4.83
C TYR A 217 -22.70 -25.98 -3.83
N PRO A 218 -23.87 -26.59 -4.14
CA PRO A 218 -24.15 -27.54 -5.23
C PRO A 218 -24.93 -27.01 -6.45
N THR A 219 -25.41 -25.77 -6.46
CA THR A 219 -26.45 -25.38 -7.43
C THR A 219 -25.90 -24.99 -8.80
N TYR A 220 -24.70 -24.41 -8.93
CA TYR A 220 -24.09 -24.14 -10.23
C TYR A 220 -22.57 -24.08 -10.10
N ASN A 221 -21.82 -25.06 -10.66
CA ASN A 221 -20.35 -25.01 -10.83
C ASN A 221 -19.92 -23.89 -11.81
N GLN A 222 -20.53 -22.71 -11.71
CA GLN A 222 -20.46 -21.61 -12.65
C GLN A 222 -19.84 -20.43 -11.91
N GLY A 223 -18.57 -20.16 -12.16
CA GLY A 223 -18.04 -18.85 -11.80
C GLY A 223 -18.49 -17.80 -12.82
N ARG A 224 -18.33 -16.53 -12.49
CA ARG A 224 -18.72 -15.39 -13.32
C ARG A 224 -17.57 -14.41 -13.42
N VAL A 225 -17.28 -13.97 -14.64
CA VAL A 225 -16.40 -12.81 -14.91
C VAL A 225 -17.21 -11.74 -15.62
N CYS A 226 -17.15 -10.52 -15.10
CA CYS A 226 -17.83 -9.36 -15.65
C CYS A 226 -16.88 -8.17 -15.76
N VAL A 227 -17.12 -7.30 -16.74
CA VAL A 227 -16.50 -5.98 -16.80
C VAL A 227 -17.57 -4.91 -16.77
N TYR A 228 -17.38 -3.95 -15.88
CA TYR A 228 -18.17 -2.74 -15.76
C TYR A 228 -17.35 -1.56 -16.27
N THR A 229 -18.02 -0.56 -16.83
CA THR A 229 -17.36 0.63 -17.36
C THR A 229 -17.98 1.89 -16.78
N ARG A 230 -17.12 2.83 -16.43
CA ARG A 230 -17.46 4.18 -16.04
C ARG A 230 -17.33 5.08 -17.25
N THR A 231 -18.38 5.82 -17.57
CA THR A 231 -18.38 6.81 -18.65
C THR A 231 -18.80 8.15 -18.10
N LYS A 232 -17.97 9.19 -18.31
CA LYS A 232 -18.22 10.56 -17.82
C LYS A 232 -18.53 10.61 -16.32
N GLY A 233 -17.82 9.79 -15.53
CA GLY A 233 -17.96 9.75 -14.09
C GLY A 233 -19.08 8.84 -13.54
N VAL A 234 -19.89 8.22 -14.40
CA VAL A 234 -21.01 7.35 -14.01
C VAL A 234 -20.70 5.90 -14.37
N TRP A 235 -20.84 4.99 -13.40
CA TRP A 235 -20.73 3.55 -13.62
C TRP A 235 -22.04 2.98 -14.17
N ASP A 236 -21.96 2.20 -15.23
CA ASP A 236 -23.10 1.38 -15.67
C ASP A 236 -23.12 0.07 -14.88
N THR A 237 -23.82 0.07 -13.74
CA THR A 237 -23.94 -1.11 -12.87
C THR A 237 -24.97 -2.13 -13.36
N LYS A 238 -25.75 -1.81 -14.40
CA LYS A 238 -26.88 -2.64 -14.85
C LYS A 238 -26.56 -3.46 -16.11
N HIS A 239 -25.64 -2.99 -16.94
CA HIS A 239 -25.31 -3.65 -18.20
C HIS A 239 -23.81 -3.98 -18.30
N PRO A 240 -23.29 -4.86 -17.42
CA PRO A 240 -21.92 -5.32 -17.55
C PRO A 240 -21.73 -6.13 -18.83
N VAL A 241 -20.50 -6.13 -19.33
CA VAL A 241 -20.07 -7.18 -20.27
C VAL A 241 -19.83 -8.45 -19.45
N VAL A 242 -20.64 -9.47 -19.70
CA VAL A 242 -20.51 -10.79 -19.06
C VAL A 242 -19.75 -11.72 -19.99
N PHE A 243 -18.69 -12.34 -19.48
CA PHE A 243 -17.84 -13.23 -20.26
C PHE A 243 -18.40 -14.66 -20.19
N PRO A 244 -18.43 -15.39 -21.32
CA PRO A 244 -18.96 -16.73 -21.35
C PRO A 244 -18.14 -17.64 -20.45
N ILE A 245 -18.86 -18.45 -19.67
CA ILE A 245 -18.27 -19.45 -18.81
C ILE A 245 -17.64 -20.50 -19.71
N GLY A 246 -16.31 -20.49 -19.77
CA GLY A 246 -15.55 -21.47 -20.54
C GLY A 246 -15.26 -22.76 -19.76
N SER A 247 -15.50 -22.77 -18.44
CA SER A 247 -15.13 -23.85 -17.53
C SER A 247 -15.77 -23.74 -16.14
N GLU A 248 -15.66 -24.80 -15.35
CA GLU A 248 -16.04 -24.78 -13.94
C GLU A 248 -15.21 -23.76 -13.15
N TYR A 249 -15.84 -23.06 -12.20
CA TYR A 249 -15.18 -22.07 -11.33
C TYR A 249 -14.42 -20.94 -12.06
N PHE A 250 -14.81 -20.60 -13.29
CA PHE A 250 -14.22 -19.48 -14.03
C PHE A 250 -14.54 -18.12 -13.36
N GLY A 251 -13.52 -17.34 -13.01
CA GLY A 251 -13.65 -16.13 -12.19
C GLY A 251 -13.12 -16.28 -10.78
N ALA A 252 -12.30 -17.31 -10.54
CA ALA A 252 -11.59 -17.49 -9.27
C ALA A 252 -10.51 -16.43 -9.02
N SER A 253 -10.01 -15.81 -10.09
CA SER A 253 -9.21 -14.59 -10.06
C SER A 253 -9.51 -13.75 -11.31
N VAL A 254 -9.31 -12.44 -11.23
CA VAL A 254 -9.37 -11.54 -12.38
C VAL A 254 -8.22 -10.54 -12.36
N SER A 255 -7.71 -10.21 -13.54
CA SER A 255 -6.69 -9.16 -13.67
C SER A 255 -6.89 -8.41 -14.99
N LEU A 256 -6.88 -7.07 -14.91
CA LEU A 256 -6.90 -6.15 -16.04
C LEU A 256 -5.52 -5.53 -16.28
N SER A 257 -5.18 -5.31 -17.54
CA SER A 257 -4.11 -4.39 -17.92
C SER A 257 -4.48 -2.93 -17.56
N ALA A 258 -3.48 -2.07 -17.38
CA ALA A 258 -3.65 -0.64 -17.13
C ALA A 258 -4.51 0.09 -18.17
N ALA A 259 -4.44 -0.33 -19.45
CA ALA A 259 -5.25 0.25 -20.53
C ALA A 259 -6.72 -0.20 -20.51
N GLY A 260 -7.08 -1.18 -19.68
CA GLY A 260 -8.43 -1.74 -19.64
C GLY A 260 -8.83 -2.49 -20.91
N ASP A 261 -7.86 -3.01 -21.67
CA ASP A 261 -8.07 -3.68 -22.95
C ASP A 261 -7.65 -5.16 -23.00
N CYS A 262 -6.95 -5.65 -21.98
CA CYS A 262 -6.64 -7.06 -21.77
C CYS A 262 -7.19 -7.50 -20.41
N LEU A 263 -7.97 -8.58 -20.40
CA LEU A 263 -8.54 -9.19 -19.21
C LEU A 263 -8.10 -10.64 -19.16
N VAL A 264 -7.65 -11.11 -18.00
CA VAL A 264 -7.54 -12.54 -17.71
C VAL A 264 -8.51 -12.90 -16.59
N GLY A 265 -9.22 -14.02 -16.76
CA GLY A 265 -10.00 -14.66 -15.70
C GLY A 265 -9.43 -16.04 -15.42
N GLY A 266 -9.12 -16.33 -14.17
CA GLY A 266 -8.64 -17.65 -13.72
C GLY A 266 -9.76 -18.65 -13.48
N ALA A 267 -9.46 -19.93 -13.58
CA ALA A 267 -10.41 -21.03 -13.33
C ALA A 267 -9.76 -22.12 -12.47
N LYS A 268 -10.57 -22.84 -11.69
CA LYS A 268 -10.09 -23.92 -10.82
C LYS A 268 -10.15 -25.28 -11.54
N HIS A 269 -9.31 -26.22 -11.13
CA HIS A 269 -9.26 -27.61 -11.61
C HIS A 269 -8.75 -27.79 -13.05
N TYR A 270 -9.35 -28.71 -13.82
CA TYR A 270 -8.82 -29.23 -15.10
C TYR A 270 -8.84 -28.24 -16.28
N THR A 271 -9.07 -26.95 -16.02
CA THR A 271 -9.26 -25.92 -17.05
C THR A 271 -8.44 -24.68 -16.74
N ALA A 272 -7.67 -24.23 -17.73
CA ALA A 272 -6.88 -23.00 -17.65
C ALA A 272 -7.74 -21.73 -17.49
N PHE A 273 -7.04 -20.64 -17.16
CA PHE A 273 -7.51 -19.27 -17.34
C PHE A 273 -7.99 -18.99 -18.78
N ARG A 274 -8.67 -17.84 -18.97
CA ARG A 274 -9.04 -17.31 -20.30
C ARG A 274 -8.61 -15.86 -20.41
N ILE A 275 -8.06 -15.51 -21.58
CA ILE A 275 -7.64 -14.14 -21.89
C ILE A 275 -8.62 -13.55 -22.89
N PHE A 276 -9.15 -12.37 -22.61
CA PHE A 276 -10.05 -11.63 -23.48
C PHE A 276 -9.43 -10.30 -23.88
N MET A 277 -9.67 -9.89 -25.12
CA MET A 277 -9.14 -8.66 -25.68
C MET A 277 -10.28 -7.69 -25.99
N ARG A 278 -10.09 -6.43 -25.64
CA ARG A 278 -10.92 -5.31 -26.06
C ARG A 278 -10.29 -4.64 -27.26
N ARG A 279 -11.06 -4.42 -28.33
CA ARG A 279 -10.62 -3.70 -29.53
C ARG A 279 -11.67 -2.67 -29.90
N ASN A 280 -11.24 -1.42 -30.12
CA ASN A 280 -12.13 -0.31 -30.46
C ASN A 280 -13.31 -0.17 -29.47
N GLY A 281 -13.04 -0.35 -28.17
CA GLY A 281 -14.03 -0.24 -27.11
C GLY A 281 -14.91 -1.48 -26.90
N ILE A 282 -14.80 -2.52 -27.74
CA ILE A 282 -15.64 -3.73 -27.69
C ILE A 282 -14.81 -4.93 -27.22
N TRP A 283 -15.32 -5.68 -26.24
CA TRP A 283 -14.70 -6.94 -25.80
C TRP A 283 -15.03 -8.08 -26.76
N ASP A 284 -14.00 -8.79 -27.23
CA ASP A 284 -14.17 -10.03 -27.98
C ASP A 284 -14.44 -11.19 -27.01
N THR A 285 -15.70 -11.32 -26.60
CA THR A 285 -16.12 -12.35 -25.65
C THR A 285 -16.23 -13.75 -26.28
N LYS A 286 -16.25 -13.83 -27.62
CA LYS A 286 -16.49 -15.08 -28.35
C LYS A 286 -15.20 -15.78 -28.75
N ASN A 287 -14.11 -15.05 -28.89
CA ASN A 287 -12.82 -15.59 -29.31
C ASN A 287 -11.73 -15.29 -28.26
N PRO A 288 -11.82 -15.88 -27.05
CA PRO A 288 -10.76 -15.74 -26.06
C PRO A 288 -9.44 -16.29 -26.61
N VAL A 289 -8.34 -15.60 -26.30
CA VAL A 289 -7.00 -16.10 -26.61
C VAL A 289 -6.75 -17.35 -25.76
N GLN A 290 -6.33 -18.42 -26.44
CA GLN A 290 -5.97 -19.68 -25.82
C GLN A 290 -4.45 -19.78 -25.71
N ILE A 291 -3.96 -20.16 -24.54
CA ILE A 291 -2.57 -20.54 -24.31
C ILE A 291 -2.57 -22.06 -24.11
N PRO A 292 -1.68 -22.81 -24.79
CA PRO A 292 -1.62 -24.25 -24.61
C PRO A 292 -1.24 -24.58 -23.17
N LEU A 293 -1.90 -25.59 -22.62
CA LEU A 293 -1.63 -26.09 -21.28
C LEU A 293 -0.26 -26.76 -21.23
N PRO A 294 0.54 -26.57 -20.18
CA PRO A 294 1.78 -27.33 -19.99
C PRO A 294 1.48 -28.84 -19.92
N PRO A 295 2.38 -29.72 -20.39
CA PRO A 295 2.22 -31.15 -20.14
C PRO A 295 2.29 -31.45 -18.63
N ASN A 296 1.44 -32.35 -18.14
CA ASN A 296 1.36 -32.80 -16.74
C ASN A 296 1.02 -31.72 -15.70
N PHE A 297 0.28 -30.68 -16.09
CA PHE A 297 -0.25 -29.70 -15.13
C PHE A 297 -1.23 -30.36 -14.14
N TYR A 298 -1.38 -29.78 -12.94
CA TYR A 298 -2.30 -30.30 -11.92
C TYR A 298 -3.49 -29.35 -11.68
N GLU A 299 -3.24 -28.16 -11.16
CA GLU A 299 -4.22 -27.07 -11.09
C GLU A 299 -3.59 -25.80 -11.65
N PHE A 300 -3.70 -25.64 -12.96
CA PHE A 300 -3.06 -24.56 -13.71
C PHE A 300 -4.05 -23.44 -14.00
N GLY A 301 -3.68 -22.20 -13.71
CA GLY A 301 -4.50 -21.06 -14.11
C GLY A 301 -5.59 -20.64 -13.15
N TRP A 302 -5.56 -21.11 -11.89
CA TRP A 302 -6.45 -20.61 -10.84
C TRP A 302 -6.19 -19.13 -10.61
N VAL A 303 -4.95 -18.77 -10.28
CA VAL A 303 -4.52 -17.37 -10.13
C VAL A 303 -3.71 -16.98 -11.35
N ALA A 304 -4.09 -15.87 -11.98
CA ALA A 304 -3.43 -15.36 -13.17
C ALA A 304 -3.41 -13.83 -13.11
N HIS A 305 -2.20 -13.24 -13.19
CA HIS A 305 -1.98 -11.80 -13.08
C HIS A 305 -1.32 -11.25 -14.34
N LEU A 306 -1.90 -10.21 -14.92
CA LEU A 306 -1.28 -9.45 -16.00
C LEU A 306 -0.34 -8.40 -15.42
N SER A 307 0.77 -8.16 -16.12
CA SER A 307 1.51 -6.90 -15.97
C SER A 307 0.63 -5.71 -16.38
N ALA A 308 0.87 -4.52 -15.83
CA ALA A 308 0.10 -3.33 -16.18
C ALA A 308 0.14 -3.02 -17.69
N ALA A 309 1.26 -3.23 -18.38
CA ALA A 309 1.38 -3.06 -19.84
C ALA A 309 0.61 -4.11 -20.66
N GLY A 310 0.05 -5.15 -20.04
CA GLY A 310 -0.66 -6.25 -20.72
C GLY A 310 0.24 -7.10 -21.62
N ASN A 311 1.57 -7.04 -21.42
CA ASN A 311 2.58 -7.74 -22.21
C ASN A 311 3.13 -9.00 -21.51
N CYS A 312 2.90 -9.18 -20.22
CA CYS A 312 3.24 -10.38 -19.47
C CYS A 312 2.01 -10.91 -18.72
N LEU A 313 1.95 -12.23 -18.58
CA LEU A 313 0.96 -12.95 -17.78
C LEU A 313 1.68 -13.95 -16.91
N ALA A 314 1.55 -13.83 -15.59
CA ALA A 314 2.04 -14.81 -14.63
C ALA A 314 0.88 -15.69 -14.16
N THR A 315 1.13 -16.99 -14.00
CA THR A 315 0.16 -17.93 -13.43
C THR A 315 0.85 -19.03 -12.65
N HIS A 316 0.11 -19.67 -11.75
CA HIS A 316 0.61 -20.74 -10.90
C HIS A 316 0.05 -22.10 -11.33
N ASP A 317 0.87 -23.14 -11.20
CA ASP A 317 0.49 -24.56 -11.29
C ASP A 317 0.74 -25.27 -9.96
N PHE A 318 -0.25 -25.98 -9.44
CA PHE A 318 -0.10 -26.86 -8.26
C PHE A 318 0.60 -28.18 -8.59
N ASP A 319 1.63 -28.13 -9.43
CA ASP A 319 2.49 -29.29 -9.62
C ASP A 319 3.27 -29.57 -8.32
N PRO A 320 3.86 -30.77 -8.14
CA PRO A 320 4.62 -31.08 -6.93
C PRO A 320 5.79 -30.14 -6.62
N LYS A 321 6.16 -29.24 -7.56
CA LYS A 321 7.21 -28.24 -7.42
C LYS A 321 6.66 -26.81 -7.19
N SER A 322 5.33 -26.64 -7.21
CA SER A 322 4.60 -25.37 -7.23
C SER A 322 5.25 -24.33 -8.14
N THR A 323 5.03 -24.47 -9.45
CA THR A 323 5.71 -23.68 -10.48
C THR A 323 4.92 -22.43 -10.88
N ILE A 324 5.61 -21.29 -10.98
CA ILE A 324 5.09 -20.08 -11.64
C ILE A 324 5.49 -20.08 -13.11
N TYR A 325 4.51 -19.88 -13.99
CA TYR A 325 4.69 -19.73 -15.43
C TYR A 325 4.49 -18.26 -15.81
N VAL A 326 5.44 -17.70 -16.57
CA VAL A 326 5.32 -16.36 -17.15
C VAL A 326 5.27 -16.48 -18.67
N TYR A 327 4.16 -16.02 -19.24
CA TYR A 327 3.96 -15.89 -20.68
C TYR A 327 4.23 -14.45 -21.10
N THR A 328 4.84 -14.29 -22.26
CA THR A 328 5.12 -12.97 -22.82
C THR A 328 4.31 -12.75 -24.08
N ARG A 329 3.97 -11.48 -24.32
CA ARG A 329 3.21 -11.04 -25.46
C ARG A 329 4.03 -10.02 -26.23
N ILE A 330 4.36 -10.35 -27.46
CA ILE A 330 5.19 -9.52 -28.33
C ILE A 330 4.37 -9.20 -29.58
N ASN A 331 4.29 -7.91 -29.95
CA ASN A 331 3.54 -7.44 -31.11
C ASN A 331 2.08 -7.93 -31.14
N GLY A 332 1.45 -8.03 -29.96
CA GLY A 332 0.06 -8.45 -29.82
C GLY A 332 -0.17 -9.96 -29.79
N VAL A 333 0.87 -10.79 -29.96
CA VAL A 333 0.81 -12.26 -29.96
C VAL A 333 1.41 -12.82 -28.67
N TRP A 334 0.68 -13.72 -28.01
CA TRP A 334 1.18 -14.43 -26.83
C TRP A 334 2.06 -15.60 -27.26
N ASP A 335 3.28 -15.68 -26.72
CA ASP A 335 4.12 -16.88 -26.84
C ASP A 335 3.64 -17.93 -25.83
N GLY A 336 2.63 -18.69 -26.25
CA GLY A 336 2.02 -19.72 -25.43
C GLY A 336 2.86 -21.01 -25.33
N GLU A 337 3.77 -21.24 -26.28
CA GLU A 337 4.51 -22.50 -26.37
C GLU A 337 5.79 -22.49 -25.53
N ASN A 338 6.36 -21.31 -25.27
CA ASN A 338 7.63 -21.17 -24.57
C ASN A 338 7.51 -20.32 -23.28
N PRO A 339 6.69 -20.72 -22.29
CA PRO A 339 6.63 -19.99 -21.03
C PRO A 339 7.96 -20.06 -20.28
N ILE A 340 8.30 -18.96 -19.61
CA ILE A 340 9.37 -18.97 -18.61
C ILE A 340 8.83 -19.63 -17.34
N LYS A 341 9.56 -20.62 -16.82
CA LYS A 341 9.20 -21.34 -15.60
C LYS A 341 10.08 -20.93 -14.43
N PHE A 342 9.46 -20.69 -13.29
CA PHE A 342 10.09 -20.42 -12.01
C PHE A 342 9.63 -21.49 -11.03
N SER A 343 10.60 -22.19 -10.44
CA SER A 343 10.38 -23.11 -9.34
C SER A 343 11.18 -22.63 -8.15
N HIS A 344 10.79 -23.08 -6.95
CA HIS A 344 11.52 -22.75 -5.73
C HIS A 344 13.01 -23.15 -5.87
N PRO A 345 13.97 -22.34 -5.38
CA PRO A 345 15.38 -22.70 -5.36
C PRO A 345 15.63 -24.09 -4.75
N GLU A 346 16.57 -24.84 -5.35
CA GLU A 346 16.88 -26.22 -4.95
C GLU A 346 17.44 -26.28 -3.52
N GLY A 347 16.99 -27.28 -2.73
CA GLY A 347 17.51 -27.55 -1.38
C GLY A 347 16.67 -26.99 -0.22
N GLU A 348 15.62 -26.23 -0.51
CA GLU A 348 14.66 -25.75 0.49
C GLU A 348 13.39 -26.62 0.50
N SER A 349 12.69 -26.70 1.63
CA SER A 349 11.61 -27.67 1.80
C SER A 349 10.28 -27.26 1.17
N SER A 350 10.03 -25.98 0.87
CA SER A 350 8.73 -25.43 0.45
C SER A 350 8.66 -25.09 -1.04
N GLY A 351 7.44 -25.16 -1.60
CA GLY A 351 7.13 -24.67 -2.95
C GLY A 351 6.76 -23.18 -2.97
N PHE A 352 6.57 -22.62 -4.16
CA PHE A 352 5.90 -21.32 -4.27
C PHE A 352 4.42 -21.42 -3.96
N SER A 353 3.84 -20.30 -3.52
CA SER A 353 2.41 -20.16 -3.25
C SER A 353 1.68 -19.51 -4.44
N ARG A 354 0.35 -19.38 -4.31
CA ARG A 354 -0.49 -18.61 -5.24
C ARG A 354 -0.27 -17.10 -5.17
N VAL A 355 0.55 -16.62 -4.25
CA VAL A 355 0.75 -15.19 -4.00
C VAL A 355 1.94 -14.72 -4.82
N PHE A 356 1.68 -13.96 -5.87
CA PHE A 356 2.71 -13.37 -6.73
C PHE A 356 2.19 -12.09 -7.39
N SER A 357 3.11 -11.21 -7.77
CA SER A 357 2.78 -9.94 -8.44
C SER A 357 3.85 -9.59 -9.49
N LEU A 358 3.43 -8.92 -10.55
CA LEU A 358 4.28 -8.41 -11.63
C LEU A 358 4.31 -6.88 -11.57
N ASN A 359 5.45 -6.27 -11.89
CA ASN A 359 5.48 -4.84 -12.15
C ASN A 359 4.89 -4.48 -13.54
N ALA A 360 4.84 -3.20 -13.89
CA ALA A 360 4.14 -2.73 -15.08
C ALA A 360 4.71 -3.29 -16.39
N GLU A 361 6.03 -3.38 -16.52
CA GLU A 361 6.71 -3.89 -17.71
C GLU A 361 6.80 -5.43 -17.74
N GLY A 362 6.42 -6.08 -16.63
CA GLY A 362 6.54 -7.51 -16.43
C GLY A 362 7.98 -8.02 -16.49
N ASP A 363 8.94 -7.19 -16.10
CA ASP A 363 10.36 -7.53 -15.97
C ASP A 363 10.79 -7.78 -14.51
N ARG A 364 9.87 -7.60 -13.56
CA ARG A 364 10.03 -8.01 -12.17
C ARG A 364 8.84 -8.88 -11.76
N LEU A 365 9.15 -10.03 -11.16
CA LEU A 365 8.18 -10.97 -10.62
C LEU A 365 8.52 -11.20 -9.15
N VAL A 366 7.58 -10.93 -8.26
CA VAL A 366 7.68 -11.29 -6.85
C VAL A 366 6.79 -12.49 -6.56
N VAL A 367 7.30 -13.46 -5.79
CA VAL A 367 6.60 -14.71 -5.47
C VAL A 367 6.78 -15.05 -3.98
N GLY A 368 5.68 -15.35 -3.29
CA GLY A 368 5.70 -15.82 -1.90
C GLY A 368 5.78 -17.34 -1.84
N THR A 369 6.35 -17.88 -0.77
CA THR A 369 6.46 -19.33 -0.55
C THR A 369 5.26 -19.91 0.19
N GLU A 370 5.05 -21.22 0.07
CA GLU A 370 4.21 -21.95 1.01
C GLU A 370 4.91 -22.06 2.36
N PHE A 371 4.18 -21.84 3.45
CA PHE A 371 4.74 -21.86 4.80
C PHE A 371 4.41 -23.19 5.49
N TYR A 372 5.42 -23.99 5.87
CA TYR A 372 5.20 -25.16 6.75
C TYR A 372 4.94 -24.75 8.20
N LYS A 373 5.63 -23.69 8.64
CA LYS A 373 5.37 -23.00 9.90
C LYS A 373 5.02 -21.57 9.56
N SER A 374 4.11 -21.00 10.33
CA SER A 374 3.62 -19.64 10.10
C SER A 374 4.71 -18.56 10.23
N THR A 375 5.90 -18.87 10.75
CA THR A 375 7.04 -17.96 10.88
C THR A 375 8.05 -18.03 9.74
N ASP A 376 7.95 -19.03 8.86
CA ASP A 376 8.99 -19.34 7.86
C ASP A 376 8.69 -18.64 6.52
N GLY A 377 8.14 -17.43 6.61
CA GLY A 377 7.69 -16.70 5.45
C GLY A 377 8.82 -16.13 4.62
N GLU A 378 8.82 -16.46 3.33
CA GLU A 378 9.84 -16.00 2.39
C GLU A 378 9.20 -15.47 1.10
N VAL A 379 9.87 -14.48 0.53
CA VAL A 379 9.44 -13.84 -0.71
C VAL A 379 10.65 -13.69 -1.61
N TYR A 380 10.50 -14.08 -2.87
CA TYR A 380 11.57 -14.05 -3.87
C TYR A 380 11.23 -13.06 -4.97
N LEU A 381 12.18 -12.18 -5.32
CA LEU A 381 12.08 -11.25 -6.44
C LEU A 381 13.03 -11.67 -7.56
N TYR A 382 12.45 -11.99 -8.70
CA TYR A 382 13.14 -12.28 -9.94
C TYR A 382 13.15 -11.02 -10.83
N THR A 383 14.26 -10.78 -11.52
CA THR A 383 14.43 -9.63 -12.41
C THR A 383 14.86 -10.09 -13.80
N ARG A 384 14.26 -9.50 -14.83
CA ARG A 384 14.60 -9.68 -16.23
C ARG A 384 15.41 -8.48 -16.71
N THR A 385 16.65 -8.73 -17.12
CA THR A 385 17.53 -7.69 -17.69
C THR A 385 17.88 -8.07 -19.12
N ASN A 386 17.71 -7.15 -20.08
CA ASN A 386 17.99 -7.39 -21.50
C ASN A 386 17.31 -8.66 -22.05
N GLY A 387 16.08 -8.93 -21.61
CA GLY A 387 15.29 -10.09 -22.04
C GLY A 387 15.61 -11.40 -21.31
N ILE A 388 16.59 -11.43 -20.41
CA ILE A 388 17.01 -12.65 -19.68
C ILE A 388 16.59 -12.53 -18.22
N TRP A 389 15.84 -13.52 -17.73
CA TRP A 389 15.50 -13.65 -16.31
C TRP A 389 16.67 -14.23 -15.52
N ASP A 390 17.11 -13.53 -14.47
CA ASP A 390 18.03 -14.09 -13.48
C ASP A 390 17.25 -15.00 -12.52
N LYS A 391 17.29 -16.30 -12.82
CA LYS A 391 16.62 -17.33 -12.01
C LYS A 391 17.55 -17.95 -10.96
N GLU A 392 18.84 -17.72 -11.08
CA GLU A 392 19.86 -18.33 -10.22
C GLU A 392 20.13 -17.46 -8.99
N ASN A 393 19.94 -16.14 -9.10
CA ASN A 393 20.21 -15.20 -8.02
C ASN A 393 19.01 -14.29 -7.71
N PRO A 394 17.84 -14.86 -7.33
CA PRO A 394 16.71 -14.03 -6.90
C PRO A 394 17.04 -13.29 -5.59
N ILE A 395 16.46 -12.10 -5.43
CA ILE A 395 16.53 -11.38 -4.16
C ILE A 395 15.54 -12.03 -3.19
N LYS A 396 16.05 -12.53 -2.07
CA LYS A 396 15.26 -13.18 -1.00
C LYS A 396 14.94 -12.17 0.10
N PHE A 397 13.66 -11.99 0.38
CA PHE A 397 13.14 -11.25 1.53
C PHE A 397 12.68 -12.26 2.57
N SER A 398 13.26 -12.18 3.77
CA SER A 398 12.89 -13.05 4.89
C SER A 398 12.01 -12.31 5.88
N ALA A 399 11.08 -13.04 6.50
CA ALA A 399 10.26 -12.54 7.59
C ALA A 399 11.10 -11.88 8.70
N PRO A 400 10.79 -10.64 9.10
CA PRO A 400 11.39 -10.04 10.30
C PRO A 400 11.06 -10.87 11.54
N ALA A 401 11.94 -10.83 12.54
CA ALA A 401 11.76 -11.59 13.79
C ALA A 401 10.38 -11.30 14.40
N SER A 402 9.64 -12.35 14.80
CA SER A 402 8.25 -12.34 15.30
C SER A 402 7.13 -12.17 14.26
N SER A 403 7.45 -12.00 12.98
CA SER A 403 6.43 -11.93 11.93
C SER A 403 5.82 -13.30 11.65
N VAL A 404 4.50 -13.33 11.44
CA VAL A 404 3.73 -14.53 11.14
C VAL A 404 3.02 -14.31 9.81
N TYR A 405 2.93 -15.33 8.96
CA TYR A 405 2.34 -15.30 7.61
C TYR A 405 2.93 -14.20 6.71
N PHE A 406 4.24 -13.93 6.85
CA PHE A 406 4.95 -13.00 5.97
C PHE A 406 4.93 -13.50 4.53
N GLY A 407 4.45 -12.68 3.59
CA GLY A 407 4.25 -13.09 2.20
C GLY A 407 2.84 -13.61 1.91
N SER A 408 1.89 -13.46 2.84
CA SER A 408 0.48 -13.82 2.62
C SER A 408 -0.23 -12.94 1.59
N SER A 409 0.33 -11.77 1.28
CA SER A 409 0.03 -10.99 0.09
C SER A 409 1.24 -10.20 -0.36
N LEU A 410 1.27 -9.91 -1.65
CA LEU A 410 2.37 -9.23 -2.31
C LEU A 410 1.82 -8.27 -3.34
N GLU A 411 2.40 -7.08 -3.40
CA GLU A 411 2.14 -6.15 -4.49
C GLU A 411 3.38 -5.33 -4.83
N LEU A 412 3.75 -5.31 -6.11
CA LEU A 412 4.74 -4.40 -6.67
C LEU A 412 4.03 -3.14 -7.18
N ASN A 413 4.68 -1.98 -7.07
CA ASN A 413 4.26 -0.82 -7.85
C ASN A 413 4.68 -0.96 -9.33
N ASP A 414 4.21 -0.07 -10.19
CA ASP A 414 4.49 -0.14 -11.64
C ASP A 414 5.99 -0.19 -11.95
N ALA A 415 6.81 0.60 -11.25
CA ALA A 415 8.25 0.62 -11.45
C ALA A 415 8.94 -0.65 -10.90
N GLY A 416 8.28 -1.36 -9.99
CA GLY A 416 8.82 -2.49 -9.25
C GLY A 416 9.99 -2.12 -8.31
N ASP A 417 10.07 -0.85 -7.91
CA ASP A 417 11.01 -0.34 -6.91
C ASP A 417 10.39 -0.26 -5.50
N ARG A 418 9.10 -0.61 -5.37
CA ARG A 418 8.41 -0.74 -4.09
C ARG A 418 7.66 -2.06 -4.03
N LEU A 419 7.76 -2.71 -2.87
CA LEU A 419 7.12 -3.99 -2.60
C LEU A 419 6.38 -3.91 -1.27
N ALA A 420 5.07 -4.11 -1.29
CA ALA A 420 4.27 -4.32 -0.10
C ALA A 420 4.19 -5.84 0.18
N VAL A 421 4.50 -6.23 1.42
CA VAL A 421 4.44 -7.61 1.89
C VAL A 421 3.49 -7.71 3.08
N GLY A 422 2.40 -8.43 2.89
CA GLY A 422 1.43 -8.73 3.94
C GLY A 422 1.94 -9.73 4.97
N ALA A 423 1.57 -9.51 6.23
CA ALA A 423 1.80 -10.41 7.34
C ALA A 423 0.66 -10.29 8.37
N ALA A 424 0.64 -11.17 9.36
CA ALA A 424 -0.34 -11.14 10.45
C ALA A 424 -0.30 -9.79 11.19
N SER A 425 -1.41 -9.05 11.11
CA SER A 425 -1.61 -7.73 11.74
C SER A 425 -0.65 -6.62 11.29
N ARG A 426 0.07 -6.80 10.17
CA ARG A 426 1.01 -5.81 9.68
C ARG A 426 1.30 -5.92 8.19
N VAL A 427 1.87 -4.87 7.64
CA VAL A 427 2.43 -4.84 6.27
C VAL A 427 3.84 -4.27 6.34
N TYR A 428 4.76 -4.91 5.63
CA TYR A 428 6.10 -4.36 5.43
C TYR A 428 6.19 -3.72 4.05
N LEU A 429 6.69 -2.49 3.99
CA LEU A 429 6.96 -1.80 2.74
C LEU A 429 8.48 -1.70 2.53
N TYR A 430 8.94 -2.40 1.50
CA TYR A 430 10.30 -2.33 1.01
C TYR A 430 10.39 -1.31 -0.12
N THR A 431 11.53 -0.62 -0.20
CA THR A 431 11.85 0.36 -1.24
C THR A 431 13.26 0.09 -1.74
N CYS A 432 13.40 0.07 -3.06
CA CYS A 432 14.65 -0.01 -3.77
C CYS A 432 15.10 1.41 -4.13
N LEU A 433 16.29 1.80 -3.70
CA LEU A 433 16.93 3.05 -4.10
C LEU A 433 18.34 2.74 -4.57
N ASN A 434 18.68 3.17 -5.79
CA ASN A 434 19.98 2.88 -6.42
C ASN A 434 20.33 1.38 -6.38
N ASP A 435 19.38 0.55 -6.80
CA ASP A 435 19.48 -0.92 -6.84
C ASP A 435 19.70 -1.59 -5.47
N LYS A 436 19.43 -0.88 -4.37
CA LYS A 436 19.52 -1.40 -3.01
C LYS A 436 18.17 -1.35 -2.32
N TRP A 437 17.68 -2.51 -1.92
CA TRP A 437 16.50 -2.65 -1.08
C TRP A 437 16.85 -2.36 0.39
N ASN A 438 15.95 -1.69 1.10
CA ASN A 438 16.07 -1.42 2.54
C ASN A 438 15.74 -2.65 3.41
N MET A 439 16.40 -3.78 3.14
CA MET A 439 16.10 -5.09 3.76
C MET A 439 16.20 -5.10 5.28
N GLU A 440 17.14 -4.33 5.84
CA GLU A 440 17.42 -4.29 7.28
C GLU A 440 16.40 -3.46 8.07
N ALA A 441 15.76 -2.49 7.41
CA ALA A 441 14.83 -1.56 8.02
C ALA A 441 13.69 -1.20 7.04
N PRO A 442 12.82 -2.17 6.70
CA PRO A 442 11.59 -1.90 5.98
C PRO A 442 10.70 -0.96 6.81
N MET A 443 9.83 -0.22 6.13
CA MET A 443 8.77 0.49 6.83
C MET A 443 7.73 -0.54 7.29
N GLU A 444 7.51 -0.63 8.59
CA GLU A 444 6.47 -1.47 9.18
C GLU A 444 5.19 -0.67 9.41
N ILE A 445 4.08 -1.22 8.95
CA ILE A 445 2.73 -0.66 9.13
C ILE A 445 1.93 -1.65 9.97
N LEU A 446 1.62 -1.26 11.21
CA LEU A 446 0.82 -2.06 12.12
C LEU A 446 -0.68 -1.81 11.91
N ASN A 447 -1.50 -2.82 12.23
CA ASN A 447 -2.96 -2.72 12.22
C ASN A 447 -3.44 -1.52 13.07
N PRO A 448 -4.07 -0.50 12.47
CA PRO A 448 -4.48 0.71 13.19
C PRO A 448 -5.57 0.49 14.23
N SER A 449 -6.33 -0.61 14.15
CA SER A 449 -7.39 -0.93 15.13
C SER A 449 -6.82 -1.30 16.50
N GLY A 450 -5.55 -1.72 16.58
CA GLY A 450 -4.91 -2.17 17.82
C GLY A 450 -5.52 -3.42 18.45
N ASN A 451 -6.50 -4.06 17.80
CA ASN A 451 -7.18 -5.23 18.34
C ASN A 451 -6.33 -6.49 18.12
N SER A 452 -5.81 -7.06 19.22
CA SER A 452 -5.00 -8.27 19.22
C SER A 452 -5.78 -9.53 18.88
N ASP A 453 -7.11 -9.50 18.87
CA ASP A 453 -7.93 -10.70 18.73
C ASP A 453 -8.14 -11.12 17.26
N ASN A 454 -7.79 -10.24 16.31
CA ASN A 454 -7.94 -10.44 14.87
C ASN A 454 -6.58 -10.53 14.15
N LEU A 455 -5.67 -11.36 14.67
CA LEU A 455 -4.28 -11.47 14.22
C LEU A 455 -4.08 -11.69 12.71
N ASN A 456 -5.09 -12.22 12.01
CA ASN A 456 -4.98 -12.60 10.58
C ASN A 456 -5.87 -11.76 9.65
N GLY A 457 -6.50 -10.69 10.15
CA GLY A 457 -7.40 -9.86 9.34
C GLY A 457 -6.66 -8.80 8.54
N PHE A 458 -5.84 -7.99 9.22
CA PHE A 458 -5.07 -6.89 8.62
C PHE A 458 -3.77 -7.40 7.99
N GLY A 459 -3.42 -6.89 6.81
CA GLY A 459 -2.26 -7.35 6.04
C GLY A 459 -2.55 -8.53 5.13
N GLY A 460 -3.82 -9.01 5.11
CA GLY A 460 -4.31 -10.01 4.18
C GLY A 460 -4.26 -9.47 2.75
N PRO A 461 -5.27 -8.78 2.22
CA PRO A 461 -5.17 -8.16 0.88
C PRO A 461 -4.43 -6.83 0.91
N VAL A 462 -3.51 -6.60 -0.03
CA VAL A 462 -2.80 -5.32 -0.20
C VAL A 462 -2.89 -4.85 -1.65
N GLY A 463 -2.88 -3.54 -1.86
CA GLY A 463 -2.84 -2.94 -3.20
C GLY A 463 -2.08 -1.62 -3.19
N LEU A 464 -1.24 -1.40 -4.19
CA LEU A 464 -0.45 -0.18 -4.38
C LEU A 464 -0.98 0.60 -5.58
N ASN A 465 -0.87 1.93 -5.53
CA ASN A 465 -0.99 2.72 -6.75
C ASN A 465 0.31 2.65 -7.57
N LYS A 466 0.27 3.17 -8.81
CA LYS A 466 1.41 3.18 -9.74
C LYS A 466 2.72 3.67 -9.12
N ALA A 467 2.65 4.74 -8.32
CA ALA A 467 3.83 5.34 -7.69
C ALA A 467 4.26 4.64 -6.38
N GLY A 468 3.45 3.72 -5.84
CA GLY A 468 3.64 3.12 -4.52
C GLY A 468 3.60 4.13 -3.37
N THR A 469 2.86 5.23 -3.54
CA THR A 469 2.65 6.29 -2.53
C THR A 469 1.34 6.14 -1.78
N SER A 470 0.40 5.37 -2.33
CA SER A 470 -0.86 4.99 -1.70
C SER A 470 -0.91 3.48 -1.56
N LEU A 471 -1.28 3.01 -0.38
CA LEU A 471 -1.41 1.59 -0.05
C LEU A 471 -2.81 1.34 0.53
N ALA A 472 -3.56 0.43 -0.08
CA ALA A 472 -4.79 -0.12 0.48
C ALA A 472 -4.47 -1.45 1.18
N VAL A 473 -4.97 -1.64 2.40
CA VAL A 473 -4.79 -2.87 3.18
C VAL A 473 -6.15 -3.34 3.71
N GLY A 474 -6.53 -4.56 3.36
CA GLY A 474 -7.71 -5.22 3.91
C GLY A 474 -7.48 -5.67 5.35
N ALA A 475 -8.50 -5.48 6.18
CA ALA A 475 -8.65 -5.96 7.54
C ALA A 475 -9.88 -6.88 7.62
N THR A 476 -9.84 -7.99 6.90
CA THR A 476 -11.03 -8.79 6.51
C THR A 476 -11.81 -9.41 7.65
N LEU A 477 -11.19 -9.54 8.83
CA LEU A 477 -11.77 -10.12 10.03
C LEU A 477 -12.14 -9.07 11.09
N GLU A 478 -11.95 -7.78 10.79
CA GLU A 478 -12.27 -6.70 11.73
C GLU A 478 -13.78 -6.66 12.03
N SER A 479 -14.13 -6.51 13.31
CA SER A 479 -15.52 -6.31 13.70
C SER A 479 -15.91 -4.84 13.52
N VAL A 480 -17.09 -4.60 12.95
CA VAL A 480 -17.62 -3.25 12.69
C VAL A 480 -19.04 -3.18 13.23
N ASP A 481 -19.36 -2.17 14.04
CA ASP A 481 -20.71 -1.95 14.59
C ASP A 481 -21.34 -3.21 15.23
N SER A 482 -20.53 -3.93 16.03
CA SER A 482 -20.88 -5.21 16.67
C SER A 482 -21.08 -6.41 15.73
N GLN A 483 -20.85 -6.24 14.43
CA GLN A 483 -20.86 -7.32 13.44
C GLN A 483 -19.47 -7.98 13.37
N SER A 484 -19.40 -9.25 13.74
CA SER A 484 -18.16 -10.03 13.70
C SER A 484 -17.71 -10.25 12.26
N LYS A 485 -16.41 -10.09 11.98
CA LYS A 485 -15.82 -10.32 10.64
C LYS A 485 -16.51 -9.54 9.52
N ALA A 486 -17.02 -8.35 9.85
CA ALA A 486 -17.57 -7.44 8.85
C ALA A 486 -16.47 -6.94 7.89
N GLY A 487 -15.28 -6.69 8.42
CA GLY A 487 -14.10 -6.30 7.65
C GLY A 487 -14.00 -4.79 7.44
N ALA A 488 -12.79 -4.34 7.14
CA ALA A 488 -12.47 -2.95 6.83
C ALA A 488 -11.34 -2.87 5.80
N VAL A 489 -11.15 -1.71 5.19
CA VAL A 489 -9.96 -1.38 4.39
C VAL A 489 -9.33 -0.10 4.94
N TYR A 490 -8.02 -0.13 5.13
CA TYR A 490 -7.23 1.05 5.49
C TYR A 490 -6.46 1.54 4.27
N VAL A 491 -6.63 2.81 3.92
CA VAL A 491 -5.87 3.48 2.87
C VAL A 491 -4.83 4.37 3.54
N PHE A 492 -3.56 4.06 3.32
CA PHE A 492 -2.41 4.84 3.75
C PHE A 492 -1.93 5.69 2.58
N GLU A 493 -1.88 7.01 2.78
CA GLU A 493 -1.44 7.95 1.74
C GLU A 493 -0.12 8.61 2.09
N ASN A 494 0.63 9.01 1.06
CA ASN A 494 1.96 9.59 1.19
C ASN A 494 2.92 8.67 1.95
N VAL A 495 2.86 7.37 1.66
CA VAL A 495 3.77 6.38 2.24
C VAL A 495 5.18 6.63 1.65
N LYS A 496 5.90 7.57 2.26
CA LYS A 496 7.26 7.96 1.90
C LYS A 496 8.21 7.44 2.97
N ILE A 497 9.26 6.76 2.54
CA ILE A 497 10.41 6.50 3.41
C ILE A 497 11.32 7.74 3.34
N THR A 498 11.65 8.28 4.51
CA THR A 498 12.66 9.33 4.66
C THR A 498 14.03 8.72 4.40
N SER A 499 14.69 9.23 3.35
CA SER A 499 16.11 9.02 3.04
C SER A 499 17.01 9.35 4.22
#